data_AF-A0A1V4TBL9-F1
#
_entry.id   AF-A0A1V4TBL9-F1
#
_cell.length_a   1.000
_cell.length_b   1.000
_cell.length_c   1.000
_cell.angle_alpha   90.00
_cell.angle_beta   90.00
_cell.angle_gamma   90.00
#
_symmetry.space_group_name_H-M   'P 1'
#
loop_
_entity.id
_entity.type
_entity.pdbx_description
1 polymer ?
#
loop_
_entity_poly.entity_id
_entity_poly.type
_entity_poly.pdbx_seq_one_letter_code
_entity_poly.pdbx_strand_id
1 'polypeptide(L)'
;MGYYINPSVTPISEINFSELKRAGITDIYVLVKNDNYLSILPEAKTKADSVGIRTHAWVFPGFKYASQVRDMKIGVHLDVETYNMSEYVSEIKAMRQATQGVTFSISVKPDVWDGNQYYNMIAPYCDYIVPMLYLGEYPHEISSLSDWVMMYNLIFPGKIVVGLQTYHSENDTTPLNESTLLAEIRAVQLHTRGVILFRYGLSNYDG
;
A
#
# COMPACT_ATOMS: atom_id res chain seq x y z
N MET A 1 -9.61 -4.87 -0.16
CA MET A 1 -9.15 -3.88 -1.16
C MET A 1 -8.75 -2.63 -0.39
N GLY A 2 -7.69 -1.96 -0.78
CA GLY A 2 -7.25 -0.71 -0.14
C GLY A 2 -6.95 0.40 -1.14
N TYR A 3 -6.80 1.62 -0.65
CA TYR A 3 -6.37 2.77 -1.45
C TYR A 3 -5.21 3.52 -0.80
N TYR A 4 -4.23 3.90 -1.60
CA TYR A 4 -3.31 4.98 -1.25
C TYR A 4 -4.00 6.34 -1.42
N ILE A 5 -3.82 7.21 -0.43
CA ILE A 5 -4.38 8.56 -0.41
C ILE A 5 -3.24 9.54 -0.14
N ASN A 6 -3.10 10.54 -1.01
CA ASN A 6 -2.19 11.67 -0.80
C ASN A 6 -3.02 12.91 -0.41
N PRO A 7 -3.04 13.31 0.89
CA PRO A 7 -3.84 14.44 1.36
C PRO A 7 -3.47 15.79 0.74
N SER A 8 -2.25 15.93 0.20
CA SER A 8 -1.83 17.15 -0.51
C SER A 8 -2.43 17.26 -1.91
N VAL A 9 -2.97 16.16 -2.46
CA VAL A 9 -3.62 16.11 -3.78
C VAL A 9 -5.14 16.02 -3.60
N THR A 10 -5.59 15.17 -2.67
CA THR A 10 -7.01 15.04 -2.33
C THR A 10 -7.18 15.13 -0.82
N PRO A 11 -7.58 16.29 -0.29
CA PRO A 11 -7.77 16.49 1.14
C PRO A 11 -8.71 15.45 1.76
N ILE A 12 -8.40 15.00 2.97
CA ILE A 12 -9.26 14.06 3.73
C ILE A 12 -10.68 14.63 3.93
N SER A 13 -10.80 15.96 3.97
CA SER A 13 -12.07 16.69 4.01
C SER A 13 -13.02 16.34 2.86
N GLU A 14 -12.49 16.06 1.68
CA GLU A 14 -13.23 15.92 0.42
C GLU A 14 -13.57 14.47 0.06
N ILE A 15 -13.05 13.50 0.81
CA ILE A 15 -13.22 12.07 0.50
C ILE A 15 -14.55 11.55 1.06
N ASN A 16 -15.35 10.92 0.20
CA ASN A 16 -16.56 10.21 0.60
C ASN A 16 -16.24 8.78 1.06
N PHE A 17 -15.99 8.62 2.35
CA PHE A 17 -15.68 7.31 2.95
C PHE A 17 -16.82 6.29 2.84
N SER A 18 -18.08 6.74 2.76
CA SER A 18 -19.22 5.83 2.57
C SER A 18 -19.26 5.24 1.17
N GLU A 19 -18.84 5.99 0.15
CA GLU A 19 -18.68 5.49 -1.22
C GLU A 19 -17.51 4.52 -1.31
N LEU A 20 -16.36 4.83 -0.70
CA LEU A 20 -15.24 3.88 -0.59
C LEU A 20 -15.70 2.55 0.02
N LYS A 21 -16.44 2.61 1.13
CA LYS A 21 -16.96 1.40 1.78
C LYS A 21 -17.88 0.60 0.86
N ARG A 22 -18.75 1.28 0.11
CA ARG A 22 -19.67 0.66 -0.86
C ARG A 22 -18.92 0.01 -2.02
N ALA A 23 -17.81 0.60 -2.44
CA ALA A 23 -16.91 0.07 -3.46
C ALA A 23 -16.01 -1.11 -2.95
N GLY A 24 -16.28 -1.63 -1.74
CA GLY A 24 -15.55 -2.76 -1.17
C GLY A 24 -14.19 -2.40 -0.59
N ILE A 25 -13.88 -1.11 -0.41
CA ILE A 25 -12.63 -0.67 0.23
C ILE A 25 -12.70 -0.98 1.73
N THR A 26 -11.66 -1.63 2.22
CA THR A 26 -11.52 -2.05 3.62
C THR A 26 -10.40 -1.33 4.34
N ASP A 27 -9.46 -0.74 3.60
CA ASP A 27 -8.24 -0.13 4.12
C ASP A 27 -7.90 1.15 3.35
N ILE A 28 -7.43 2.17 4.07
CA ILE A 28 -6.81 3.36 3.47
C ILE A 28 -5.40 3.56 3.99
N TYR A 29 -4.51 4.00 3.11
CA TYR A 29 -3.10 4.20 3.34
C TYR A 29 -2.79 5.68 3.10
N VAL A 30 -2.74 6.46 4.17
CA VAL A 30 -2.73 7.92 4.12
C VAL A 30 -1.30 8.44 4.21
N LEU A 31 -0.85 9.14 3.16
CA LEU A 31 0.49 9.71 3.13
C LEU A 31 0.67 10.74 4.25
N VAL A 32 1.65 10.51 5.11
CA VAL A 32 2.06 11.46 6.15
C VAL A 32 3.58 11.52 6.29
N LYS A 33 4.03 12.62 6.87
CA LYS A 33 5.43 12.97 7.15
C LYS A 33 5.58 13.28 8.64
N ASN A 34 6.83 13.39 9.08
CA ASN A 34 7.18 13.71 10.46
C ASN A 34 6.50 15.01 10.97
N ASP A 35 6.27 15.99 10.09
CA ASP A 35 5.76 17.31 10.43
C ASP A 35 4.24 17.46 10.32
N ASN A 36 3.52 16.50 9.71
CA ASN A 36 2.08 16.64 9.44
C ASN A 36 1.21 15.47 9.92
N TYR A 37 1.77 14.36 10.41
CA TYR A 37 0.97 13.18 10.77
C TYR A 37 -0.10 13.49 11.83
N LEU A 38 0.18 14.37 12.80
CA LEU A 38 -0.79 14.76 13.84
C LEU A 38 -1.96 15.58 13.32
N SER A 39 -1.79 16.34 12.24
CA SER A 39 -2.90 17.12 11.67
C SER A 39 -3.77 16.29 10.74
N ILE A 40 -3.24 15.22 10.15
CA ILE A 40 -3.92 14.43 9.12
C ILE A 40 -4.56 13.16 9.70
N LEU A 41 -3.79 12.36 10.46
CA LEU A 41 -4.23 11.01 10.86
C LEU A 41 -5.49 11.00 11.74
N PRO A 42 -5.69 11.92 12.70
CA PRO A 42 -6.91 11.92 13.51
C PRO A 42 -8.20 12.13 12.70
N GLU A 43 -8.17 13.03 11.70
CA GLU A 43 -9.33 13.25 10.81
C GLU A 43 -9.59 12.00 9.97
N ALA A 44 -8.55 11.46 9.32
CA ALA A 44 -8.67 10.28 8.47
C ALA A 44 -9.20 9.06 9.25
N LYS A 45 -8.68 8.84 10.46
CA LYS A 45 -9.14 7.78 11.35
C LYS A 45 -10.61 7.96 11.73
N THR A 46 -11.01 9.16 12.15
CA THR A 46 -12.39 9.43 12.58
C THR A 46 -13.38 9.12 11.46
N LYS A 47 -13.09 9.56 10.23
CA LYS A 47 -13.97 9.30 9.07
C LYS A 47 -13.95 7.84 8.64
N ALA A 48 -12.79 7.20 8.58
CA ALA A 48 -12.67 5.79 8.22
C ALA A 48 -13.37 4.87 9.23
N ASP A 49 -13.18 5.10 10.53
CA ASP A 49 -13.81 4.32 11.60
C ASP A 49 -15.34 4.42 11.53
N SER A 50 -15.89 5.58 11.17
CA SER A 50 -17.35 5.79 11.07
C SER A 50 -18.05 4.89 10.04
N VAL A 51 -17.30 4.34 9.07
CA VAL A 51 -17.79 3.42 8.04
C VAL A 51 -17.13 2.03 8.11
N GLY A 52 -16.32 1.78 9.15
CA GLY A 52 -15.61 0.51 9.32
C GLY A 52 -14.55 0.24 8.26
N ILE A 53 -13.77 1.26 7.90
CA ILE A 53 -12.53 1.17 7.10
C ILE A 53 -11.33 1.30 8.04
N ARG A 54 -10.29 0.51 7.82
CA ARG A 54 -9.04 0.58 8.61
C ARG A 54 -8.11 1.66 8.06
N THR A 55 -7.45 2.38 8.97
CA THR A 55 -6.47 3.41 8.62
C THR A 55 -5.05 2.92 8.83
N HIS A 56 -4.19 3.17 7.85
CA HIS A 56 -2.74 2.98 7.91
C HIS A 56 -2.04 4.29 7.56
N ALA A 57 -1.03 4.66 8.33
CA ALA A 57 -0.13 5.76 7.98
C ALA A 57 0.86 5.25 6.92
N TRP A 58 0.77 5.81 5.71
CA TRP A 58 1.74 5.61 4.65
C TRP A 58 2.91 6.58 4.85
N VAL A 59 4.09 6.03 5.11
CA VAL A 59 5.29 6.78 5.51
C VAL A 59 6.52 6.27 4.76
N PHE A 60 7.57 7.08 4.70
CA PHE A 60 8.86 6.73 4.10
C PHE A 60 9.93 6.51 5.19
N PRO A 61 11.08 5.90 4.84
CA PRO A 61 12.24 5.81 5.71
C PRO A 61 12.60 7.16 6.37
N GLY A 62 12.97 7.09 7.65
CA GLY A 62 13.21 8.25 8.51
C GLY A 62 11.98 8.74 9.28
N PHE A 63 10.82 8.08 9.18
CA PHE A 63 9.65 8.42 9.99
C PHE A 63 9.85 8.04 11.48
N LYS A 64 9.75 9.02 12.38
CA LYS A 64 10.15 8.88 13.79
C LYS A 64 9.01 8.56 14.75
N TYR A 65 7.76 8.60 14.28
CA TYR A 65 6.58 8.63 15.15
C TYR A 65 5.72 7.35 15.08
N ALA A 66 6.30 6.22 14.68
CA ALA A 66 5.59 4.95 14.52
C ALA A 66 4.88 4.47 15.80
N SER A 67 5.48 4.68 16.98
CA SER A 67 4.86 4.35 18.27
C SER A 67 3.63 5.21 18.58
N GLN A 68 3.67 6.50 18.24
CA GLN A 68 2.53 7.40 18.43
C GLN A 68 1.40 7.07 17.46
N VAL A 69 1.71 6.70 16.21
CA VAL A 69 0.71 6.19 15.25
C VAL A 69 0.04 4.91 15.78
N ARG A 70 0.83 3.98 16.34
CA ARG A 70 0.28 2.79 17.02
C ARG A 70 -0.64 3.18 18.17
N ASP A 71 -0.28 4.17 18.98
CA ASP A 71 -1.10 4.60 20.12
C ASP A 71 -2.46 5.16 19.68
N MET A 72 -2.53 5.74 18.48
CA MET A 72 -3.78 6.13 17.80
C MET A 72 -4.58 4.93 17.24
N LYS A 73 -4.10 3.69 17.39
CA LYS A 73 -4.67 2.47 16.80
C LYS A 73 -4.74 2.52 15.27
N ILE A 74 -3.71 3.11 14.66
CA ILE A 74 -3.52 3.22 13.21
C ILE A 74 -2.37 2.28 12.82
N GLY A 75 -2.53 1.55 11.72
CA GLY A 75 -1.45 0.72 11.17
C GLY A 75 -0.33 1.58 10.58
N VAL A 76 0.84 1.00 10.36
CA VAL A 76 1.96 1.68 9.68
C VAL A 76 2.29 0.92 8.40
N HIS A 77 2.39 1.67 7.32
CA HIS A 77 2.75 1.18 6.00
C HIS A 77 4.00 1.93 5.54
N LEU A 78 5.15 1.27 5.63
CA LEU A 78 6.44 1.84 5.28
C LEU A 78 6.72 1.61 3.80
N ASP A 79 6.92 2.68 3.04
CA ASP A 79 7.23 2.62 1.62
C ASP A 79 8.71 2.73 1.37
N VAL A 80 9.33 1.62 0.97
CA VAL A 80 10.79 1.50 0.82
C VAL A 80 11.12 1.34 -0.65
N GLU A 81 11.08 2.45 -1.37
CA GLU A 81 11.37 2.55 -2.80
C GLU A 81 12.89 2.60 -3.06
N THR A 82 13.60 1.49 -2.84
CA THR A 82 15.07 1.43 -2.97
C THR A 82 15.54 0.20 -3.73
N TYR A 83 16.80 0.21 -4.18
CA TYR A 83 17.52 -0.98 -4.67
C TYR A 83 18.47 -1.57 -3.61
N ASN A 84 18.54 -0.97 -2.42
CA ASN A 84 19.44 -1.36 -1.34
C ASN A 84 18.67 -1.67 -0.05
N MET A 85 17.78 -2.66 -0.10
CA MET A 85 16.90 -3.02 1.02
C MET A 85 17.68 -3.32 2.32
N SER A 86 18.91 -3.83 2.19
CA SER A 86 19.77 -4.14 3.34
C SER A 86 20.04 -2.95 4.26
N GLU A 87 20.11 -1.73 3.73
CA GLU A 87 20.36 -0.53 4.54
C GLU A 87 19.21 -0.20 5.50
N TYR A 88 17.98 -0.61 5.15
CA TYR A 88 16.77 -0.29 5.90
C TYR A 88 16.37 -1.38 6.89
N VAL A 89 17.02 -2.54 6.90
CA VAL A 89 16.65 -3.67 7.78
C VAL A 89 16.65 -3.28 9.26
N SER A 90 17.63 -2.47 9.69
CA SER A 90 17.69 -1.99 11.08
C SER A 90 16.51 -1.09 11.43
N GLU A 91 16.13 -0.20 10.52
CA GLU A 91 14.96 0.69 10.68
C GLU A 91 13.66 -0.12 10.68
N ILE A 92 13.50 -1.07 9.75
CA ILE A 92 12.34 -1.95 9.65
C ILE A 92 12.13 -2.74 10.95
N LYS A 93 13.20 -3.28 11.53
CA LYS A 93 13.14 -3.96 12.84
C LYS A 93 12.68 -3.03 13.95
N ALA A 94 13.22 -1.81 14.00
CA ALA A 94 12.83 -0.82 14.99
C ALA A 94 11.35 -0.41 14.83
N MET A 95 10.89 -0.21 13.60
CA MET A 95 9.48 0.10 13.31
C MET A 95 8.56 -1.06 13.70
N ARG A 96 8.91 -2.31 13.40
CA ARG A 96 8.12 -3.49 13.84
C ARG A 96 7.97 -3.53 15.36
N GLN A 97 9.04 -3.21 16.10
CA GLN A 97 8.98 -3.12 17.57
C GLN A 97 8.08 -1.97 18.03
N ALA A 98 8.24 -0.78 17.43
CA ALA A 98 7.44 0.39 17.77
C ALA A 98 5.93 0.19 17.48
N THR A 99 5.59 -0.64 16.50
CA THR A 99 4.23 -0.88 15.99
C THR A 99 3.61 -2.18 16.49
N GLN A 100 4.12 -2.79 17.56
CA GLN A 100 3.48 -3.98 18.13
C GLN A 100 2.01 -3.72 18.49
N GLY A 101 1.13 -4.66 18.13
CA GLY A 101 -0.32 -4.56 18.38
C GLY A 101 -1.13 -3.84 17.30
N VAL A 102 -0.48 -3.25 16.29
CA VAL A 102 -1.13 -2.78 15.06
C VAL A 102 -0.47 -3.43 13.84
N THR A 103 -1.12 -3.29 12.68
CA THR A 103 -0.55 -3.73 11.41
C THR A 103 0.71 -2.93 11.09
N PHE A 104 1.78 -3.62 10.72
CA PHE A 104 2.96 -3.05 10.10
C PHE A 104 3.22 -3.75 8.77
N SER A 105 3.21 -2.99 7.69
CA SER A 105 3.39 -3.48 6.32
C SER A 105 4.44 -2.67 5.60
N ILE A 106 5.00 -3.24 4.54
CA ILE A 106 6.10 -2.63 3.81
C ILE A 106 5.78 -2.66 2.31
N SER A 107 5.72 -1.50 1.67
CA SER A 107 5.73 -1.37 0.20
C SER A 107 7.16 -1.39 -0.32
N VAL A 108 7.34 -2.09 -1.42
CA VAL A 108 8.65 -2.39 -2.01
C VAL A 108 8.52 -2.47 -3.52
N LYS A 109 9.60 -2.15 -4.23
CA LYS A 109 9.74 -2.49 -5.65
C LYS A 109 9.57 -4.01 -5.84
N PRO A 110 9.13 -4.49 -7.01
CA PRO A 110 8.90 -5.93 -7.17
C PRO A 110 10.22 -6.70 -7.28
N ASP A 111 10.43 -7.66 -6.38
CA ASP A 111 11.64 -8.49 -6.34
C ASP A 111 11.78 -9.34 -7.61
N VAL A 112 13.00 -9.46 -8.12
CA VAL A 112 13.38 -10.06 -9.42
C VAL A 112 12.90 -9.26 -10.63
N TRP A 113 11.69 -8.72 -10.59
CA TRP A 113 11.12 -7.94 -11.68
C TRP A 113 11.87 -6.61 -11.91
N ASP A 114 12.20 -5.91 -10.82
CA ASP A 114 12.93 -4.65 -10.79
C ASP A 114 14.16 -4.79 -9.88
N GLY A 115 14.98 -5.81 -10.17
CA GLY A 115 16.17 -6.14 -9.38
C GLY A 115 15.87 -6.87 -8.07
N ASN A 116 16.93 -7.20 -7.32
CA ASN A 116 16.80 -7.94 -6.06
C ASN A 116 16.44 -6.99 -4.91
N GLN A 117 15.30 -7.25 -4.28
CA GLN A 117 14.69 -6.46 -3.23
C GLN A 117 14.76 -7.16 -1.86
N TYR A 118 15.35 -8.37 -1.80
CA TYR A 118 15.66 -9.11 -0.58
C TYR A 118 14.45 -9.29 0.35
N TYR A 119 13.31 -9.71 -0.20
CA TYR A 119 12.07 -9.89 0.58
C TYR A 119 12.25 -10.81 1.79
N ASN A 120 13.12 -11.81 1.68
CA ASN A 120 13.50 -12.72 2.76
C ASN A 120 14.06 -12.01 4.00
N MET A 121 14.72 -10.86 3.84
CA MET A 121 15.28 -10.08 4.94
C MET A 121 14.21 -9.30 5.71
N ILE A 122 13.10 -8.94 5.06
CA ILE A 122 12.06 -8.07 5.64
C ILE A 122 10.78 -8.85 6.03
N ALA A 123 10.52 -10.00 5.41
CA ALA A 123 9.33 -10.81 5.66
C ALA A 123 9.10 -11.18 7.14
N PRO A 124 10.13 -11.47 7.97
CA PRO A 124 9.95 -11.73 9.39
C PRO A 124 9.51 -10.51 10.21
N TYR A 125 9.67 -9.31 9.67
CA TYR A 125 9.49 -8.05 10.39
C TYR A 125 8.25 -7.27 9.96
N CYS A 126 7.38 -7.83 9.13
CA CYS A 126 6.11 -7.20 8.73
C CYS A 126 4.97 -8.22 8.72
N ASP A 127 3.74 -7.71 8.83
CA ASP A 127 2.51 -8.50 8.69
C ASP A 127 2.27 -8.89 7.24
N TYR A 128 2.58 -8.00 6.30
CA TYR A 128 2.57 -8.29 4.86
C TYR A 128 3.51 -7.36 4.08
N ILE A 129 3.92 -7.85 2.91
CA ILE A 129 4.74 -7.16 1.92
C ILE A 129 3.83 -6.72 0.78
N VAL A 130 4.05 -5.51 0.27
CA VAL A 130 3.34 -4.90 -0.84
C VAL A 130 4.27 -4.67 -2.01
N PRO A 131 4.42 -5.64 -2.93
CA PRO A 131 5.13 -5.39 -4.17
C PRO A 131 4.33 -4.41 -5.04
N MET A 132 5.00 -3.36 -5.52
CA MET A 132 4.43 -2.33 -6.42
C MET A 132 4.37 -2.83 -7.86
N LEU A 133 3.34 -3.60 -8.22
CA LEU A 133 3.21 -4.24 -9.53
C LEU A 133 2.60 -3.28 -10.57
N TYR A 134 3.32 -2.21 -10.87
CA TYR A 134 2.88 -1.06 -11.66
C TYR A 134 3.20 -1.24 -13.16
N LEU A 135 2.26 -1.75 -13.96
CA LEU A 135 2.50 -2.06 -15.40
C LEU A 135 2.82 -0.85 -16.30
N GLY A 136 2.51 0.37 -15.86
CA GLY A 136 2.91 1.60 -16.56
C GLY A 136 4.36 1.98 -16.35
N GLU A 137 4.93 1.55 -15.21
CA GLU A 137 6.32 1.80 -14.86
C GLU A 137 7.22 0.62 -15.26
N TYR A 138 6.64 -0.58 -15.36
CA TYR A 138 7.33 -1.81 -15.72
C TYR A 138 6.76 -2.38 -17.01
N PRO A 139 7.55 -2.55 -18.09
CA PRO A 139 7.06 -2.92 -19.42
C PRO A 139 6.65 -4.40 -19.53
N HIS A 140 5.57 -4.79 -18.85
CA HIS A 140 5.07 -6.16 -18.80
C HIS A 140 3.56 -6.22 -19.01
N GLU A 141 3.06 -7.45 -19.14
CA GLU A 141 1.66 -7.74 -19.41
C GLU A 141 0.93 -8.25 -18.17
N ILE A 142 -0.40 -8.21 -18.20
CA ILE A 142 -1.27 -8.72 -17.11
C ILE A 142 -0.97 -10.18 -16.76
N SER A 143 -0.57 -11.01 -17.72
CA SER A 143 -0.15 -12.40 -17.48
C SER A 143 1.01 -12.49 -16.49
N SER A 144 1.96 -11.55 -16.57
CA SER A 144 3.11 -11.49 -15.66
C SER A 144 2.66 -11.22 -14.21
N LEU A 145 1.61 -10.42 -14.00
CA LEU A 145 1.07 -10.17 -12.65
C LEU A 145 0.69 -11.48 -11.95
N SER A 146 -0.06 -12.34 -12.63
CA SER A 146 -0.52 -13.62 -12.04
C SER A 146 0.65 -14.53 -11.68
N ASP A 147 1.60 -14.69 -12.60
CA ASP A 147 2.76 -15.58 -12.42
C ASP A 147 3.65 -15.12 -11.25
N TRP A 148 3.92 -13.82 -11.16
CA TRP A 148 4.76 -13.26 -10.10
C TRP A 148 4.07 -13.32 -8.74
N VAL A 149 2.78 -12.99 -8.66
CA VAL A 149 2.06 -13.04 -7.38
C VAL A 149 1.93 -14.49 -6.89
N MET A 150 1.70 -15.45 -7.80
CA MET A 150 1.76 -16.87 -7.47
C MET A 150 3.13 -17.24 -6.91
N MET A 151 4.23 -16.83 -7.55
CA MET A 151 5.58 -17.09 -7.07
C MET A 151 5.84 -16.47 -5.70
N TYR A 152 5.51 -15.19 -5.49
CA TYR A 152 5.70 -14.53 -4.21
C TYR A 152 4.91 -15.21 -3.10
N ASN A 153 3.67 -15.65 -3.37
CA ASN A 153 2.87 -16.34 -2.37
C ASN A 153 3.34 -17.78 -2.12
N LEU A 154 4.01 -18.44 -3.06
CA LEU A 154 4.70 -19.71 -2.81
C LEU A 154 5.89 -19.52 -1.86
N ILE A 155 6.65 -18.44 -2.02
CA ILE A 155 7.84 -18.14 -1.19
C ILE A 155 7.44 -17.56 0.16
N PHE A 156 6.41 -16.70 0.20
CA PHE A 156 5.91 -16.01 1.39
C PHE A 156 4.40 -16.23 1.59
N PRO A 157 3.97 -17.46 1.94
CA PRO A 157 2.56 -17.81 2.04
C PRO A 157 1.76 -16.87 2.93
N GLY A 158 0.70 -16.28 2.36
CA GLY A 158 -0.24 -15.40 3.07
C GLY A 158 0.31 -14.02 3.46
N LYS A 159 1.54 -13.69 3.05
CA LYS A 159 2.20 -12.40 3.35
C LYS A 159 2.12 -11.38 2.22
N ILE A 160 1.61 -11.73 1.05
CA ILE A 160 1.58 -10.82 -0.09
C ILE A 160 0.24 -10.08 -0.15
N VAL A 161 0.29 -8.77 -0.30
CA VAL A 161 -0.81 -7.88 -0.67
C VAL A 161 -0.33 -7.06 -1.86
N VAL A 162 -0.99 -7.05 -3.00
CA VAL A 162 -0.43 -6.44 -4.22
C VAL A 162 -0.74 -4.95 -4.30
N GLY A 163 0.27 -4.12 -4.63
CA GLY A 163 0.06 -2.75 -5.07
C GLY A 163 -0.20 -2.72 -6.58
N LEU A 164 -1.30 -2.13 -7.02
CA LEU A 164 -1.61 -1.89 -8.44
C LEU A 164 -1.75 -0.40 -8.72
N GLN A 165 -1.23 0.08 -9.84
CA GLN A 165 -1.45 1.45 -10.28
C GLN A 165 -2.86 1.61 -10.85
N THR A 166 -3.37 2.83 -10.87
CA THR A 166 -4.75 3.14 -11.32
C THR A 166 -4.81 4.13 -12.49
N TYR A 167 -3.65 4.58 -12.95
CA TYR A 167 -3.45 5.51 -14.07
C TYR A 167 -2.35 4.97 -15.00
N HIS A 168 -2.14 5.58 -16.16
CA HIS A 168 -1.27 5.02 -17.21
C HIS A 168 0.22 4.97 -16.84
N SER A 169 0.82 6.05 -16.34
CA SER A 169 2.20 6.08 -15.83
C SER A 169 2.49 7.41 -15.11
N GLU A 170 3.66 7.58 -14.51
CA GLU A 170 4.11 8.87 -13.98
C GLU A 170 4.16 9.98 -15.05
N ASN A 171 4.40 9.62 -16.31
CA ASN A 171 4.42 10.55 -17.44
C ASN A 171 3.03 10.74 -18.09
N ASP A 172 2.07 9.89 -17.77
CA ASP A 172 0.68 9.96 -18.23
C ASP A 172 -0.28 9.62 -17.07
N THR A 173 -0.72 10.67 -16.39
CA THR A 173 -1.59 10.55 -15.21
C THR A 173 -3.06 10.32 -15.55
N THR A 174 -3.39 10.03 -16.82
CA THR A 174 -4.75 9.66 -17.23
C THR A 174 -5.17 8.38 -16.50
N PRO A 175 -6.31 8.38 -15.77
CA PRO A 175 -6.79 7.18 -15.09
C PRO A 175 -7.05 6.04 -16.06
N LEU A 176 -6.67 4.81 -15.68
CA LEU A 176 -7.04 3.61 -16.41
C LEU A 176 -8.56 3.49 -16.43
N ASN A 177 -9.10 2.93 -17.51
CA ASN A 177 -10.51 2.59 -17.53
C ASN A 177 -10.79 1.45 -16.52
N GLU A 178 -12.02 1.39 -16.02
CA GLU A 178 -12.44 0.43 -15.00
C GLU A 178 -12.18 -1.03 -15.42
N SER A 179 -12.44 -1.37 -16.69
CA SER A 179 -12.29 -2.74 -17.18
C SER A 179 -10.85 -3.25 -17.17
N THR A 180 -9.87 -2.38 -17.49
CA THR A 180 -8.44 -2.67 -17.39
C THR A 180 -8.05 -2.92 -15.94
N LEU A 181 -8.47 -2.03 -15.03
CA LEU A 181 -8.14 -2.14 -13.62
C LEU A 181 -8.77 -3.39 -12.97
N LEU A 182 -10.01 -3.72 -13.33
CA LEU A 182 -10.66 -4.96 -12.91
C LEU A 182 -9.96 -6.21 -13.46
N ALA A 183 -9.42 -6.16 -14.68
CA ALA A 183 -8.64 -7.27 -15.23
C ALA A 183 -7.35 -7.49 -14.44
N GLU A 184 -6.63 -6.42 -14.08
CA GLU A 184 -5.43 -6.51 -13.24
C GLU A 184 -5.74 -7.03 -11.83
N ILE A 185 -6.80 -6.53 -11.18
CA ILE A 185 -7.27 -7.02 -9.88
C ILE A 185 -7.57 -8.52 -9.96
N ARG A 186 -8.29 -8.97 -11.00
CA ARG A 186 -8.65 -10.39 -11.18
C ARG A 186 -7.44 -11.28 -11.43
N ALA A 187 -6.41 -10.76 -12.09
CA ALA A 187 -5.19 -11.51 -12.34
C ALA A 187 -4.43 -11.86 -11.05
N VAL A 188 -4.50 -10.99 -10.03
CA VAL A 188 -3.74 -11.17 -8.79
C VAL A 188 -4.55 -11.74 -7.63
N GLN A 189 -5.88 -11.53 -7.61
CA GLN A 189 -6.73 -11.79 -6.42
C GLN A 189 -6.71 -13.24 -5.92
N LEU A 190 -6.46 -14.23 -6.79
CA LEU A 190 -6.43 -15.65 -6.41
C LEU A 190 -5.14 -16.05 -5.67
N HIS A 191 -4.10 -15.22 -5.75
CA HIS A 191 -2.76 -15.53 -5.25
C HIS A 191 -2.29 -14.55 -4.18
N THR A 192 -3.11 -13.58 -3.79
CA THR A 192 -2.77 -12.55 -2.82
C THR A 192 -3.78 -12.46 -1.68
N ARG A 193 -3.36 -11.94 -0.53
CA ARG A 193 -4.25 -11.65 0.61
C ARG A 193 -5.13 -10.43 0.36
N GLY A 194 -4.72 -9.55 -0.55
CA GLY A 194 -5.47 -8.36 -0.90
C GLY A 194 -4.77 -7.52 -1.96
N VAL A 195 -5.44 -6.45 -2.37
CA VAL A 195 -4.93 -5.49 -3.35
C VAL A 195 -5.05 -4.09 -2.76
N ILE A 196 -4.06 -3.23 -3.02
CA ILE A 196 -4.04 -1.80 -2.69
C ILE A 196 -3.88 -1.02 -4.00
N LEU A 197 -4.76 -0.06 -4.23
CA LEU A 197 -4.83 0.74 -5.44
C LEU A 197 -4.06 2.05 -5.27
N PHE A 198 -3.10 2.31 -6.15
CA PHE A 198 -2.27 3.51 -6.22
C PHE A 198 -2.72 4.39 -7.40
N ARG A 199 -3.47 5.46 -7.19
CA ARG A 199 -3.95 6.01 -5.91
C ARG A 199 -5.31 6.70 -6.07
N TYR A 200 -5.96 6.98 -4.95
CA TYR A 200 -7.22 7.74 -4.92
C TYR A 200 -7.04 9.11 -5.58
N GLY A 201 -8.08 9.55 -6.31
CA GLY A 201 -8.06 10.78 -7.11
C GLY A 201 -7.49 10.63 -8.52
N LEU A 202 -6.85 9.49 -8.84
CA LEU A 202 -6.40 9.12 -10.19
C LEU A 202 -6.88 7.72 -10.58
N SER A 203 -8.16 7.43 -10.31
CA SER A 203 -8.73 6.09 -10.46
C SER A 203 -10.19 6.16 -10.89
N ASN A 204 -10.59 5.27 -11.81
CA ASN A 204 -11.98 5.05 -12.24
C ASN A 204 -12.57 3.76 -11.64
N TYR A 205 -12.15 3.33 -10.45
CA TYR A 205 -12.68 2.12 -9.81
C TYR A 205 -13.84 2.48 -8.89
N ASP A 206 -15.02 1.90 -9.17
CA ASP A 206 -16.26 2.19 -8.45
C ASP A 206 -16.77 1.02 -7.58
N GLY A 207 -16.06 -0.12 -7.57
CA GLY A 207 -16.38 -1.29 -6.74
C GLY A 207 -16.87 -2.50 -7.49
#